data_AF-A0A397FDF3-F1
#
_entry.id   AF-A0A397FDF3-F1
#
_cell.length_a   1.000
_cell.length_b   1.000
_cell.length_c   1.000
_cell.angle_alpha   90.00
_cell.angle_beta   90.00
_cell.angle_gamma   90.00
#
_symmetry.space_group_name_H-M   'P 1'
#
loop_
_entity.id
_entity.type
_entity.pdbx_description
1 polymer ?
#
loop_
_entity_poly.entity_id
_entity_poly.type
_entity_poly.pdbx_seq_one_letter_code
_entity_poly.pdbx_strand_id
1 'polypeptide(L)'
;MAANLPRLRAGRLLLEVQGMQRKWESYIVALVGTDITNLTLCYYKDAADKLPTGMIHLHSASVDLMEEVFCVITLEQTWYLCADTPHDAEEWVDLICTTLEAAAMDAPFPSHADPPASSNIGDGGSRRRRLSSHITTSTVQEIQSRDMSTRVDEFLEMYVRSDEADIRSQAARGALSWSCLRNITWRLWLGCLPMDAPLGEWVDITTRHRRRYDQLRAKHVPRGLCGHDEVLSSSFLTNDLDDHPTEKRSEDEVAHMIWKDVRRTRCTMQFFQNDRIQRTLLHVLLVYAAEHPTISYNQGMGELLAVLVYLLHVERWKVSIDDQSEEDSYVHVDMVDVDTTNVLDATGLLQMRPFAAIKATCTTNCKHAVATLLATLTDDRFLEHDAFALFEQVMERMAPMFCPHATSCDRRGEFSPRRDDSSLLQAQCDHIHNVLLRRVDPVLAAHLHSFHIPPEVYLLRWLRLLLAREFPMYQVWVIWDSIFGLSPTDFAFVDMLCVAMLHDSRMLLLAQDDTTGLLHALKELGGSHSKLVESARKMHTQHQLDALYEHFQQR
;
A
#
# COMPACT_ATOMS: atom_id res chain seq x y z
N MET A 1 -3.85 40.41 0.07
CA MET A 1 -3.37 40.02 1.42
C MET A 1 -2.05 39.26 1.36
N ALA A 2 -1.85 38.29 0.46
CA ALA A 2 -0.61 37.50 0.37
C ALA A 2 0.68 38.28 0.00
N ALA A 3 0.59 39.41 -0.70
CA ALA A 3 1.76 40.19 -1.13
C ALA A 3 2.61 40.79 0.02
N ASN A 4 2.05 40.86 1.24
CA ASN A 4 2.73 41.42 2.42
C ASN A 4 3.11 40.36 3.47
N LEU A 5 2.86 39.08 3.20
CA LEU A 5 3.24 37.99 4.10
C LEU A 5 4.74 37.66 3.91
N PRO A 6 5.43 37.19 4.96
CA PRO A 6 6.86 36.87 4.87
C PRO A 6 7.08 35.67 3.96
N ARG A 7 8.06 35.79 3.06
CA ARG A 7 8.46 34.72 2.14
C ARG A 7 9.46 33.81 2.82
N LEU A 8 9.14 32.52 2.90
CA LEU A 8 9.95 31.49 3.53
C LEU A 8 10.92 30.83 2.55
N ARG A 9 10.52 30.67 1.29
CA ARG A 9 11.37 30.27 0.15
C ARG A 9 10.77 30.80 -1.13
N ALA A 10 11.61 31.09 -2.11
CA ALA A 10 11.19 31.36 -3.47
C ALA A 10 12.15 30.72 -4.46
N GLY A 11 11.63 30.18 -5.55
CA GLY A 11 12.41 29.53 -6.59
C GLY A 11 11.58 29.30 -7.84
N ARG A 12 12.25 28.88 -8.91
CA ARG A 12 11.58 28.57 -10.17
C ARG A 12 11.11 27.12 -10.11
N LEU A 13 9.84 26.89 -10.43
CA LEU A 13 9.27 25.55 -10.56
C LEU A 13 8.43 25.49 -11.85
N LEU A 14 8.29 24.31 -12.42
CA LEU A 14 7.26 24.07 -13.43
C LEU A 14 5.95 23.71 -12.74
N LEU A 15 4.85 24.31 -13.16
CA LEU A 15 3.50 24.02 -12.68
C LEU A 15 2.68 23.40 -13.81
N GLU A 16 1.93 22.33 -13.52
CA GLU A 16 0.98 21.79 -14.49
C GLU A 16 -0.27 22.69 -14.60
N VAL A 17 -0.60 23.12 -15.82
CA VAL A 17 -1.75 24.00 -16.07
C VAL A 17 -3.01 23.18 -16.33
N GLN A 18 -4.08 23.44 -15.56
CA GLN A 18 -5.35 22.73 -15.70
C GLN A 18 -6.03 22.97 -17.06
N GLY A 19 -6.59 21.91 -17.66
CA GLY A 19 -7.47 21.96 -18.84
C GLY A 19 -6.98 21.19 -20.06
N MET A 20 -5.71 20.78 -20.10
CA MET A 20 -5.15 19.88 -21.11
C MET A 20 -4.09 19.02 -20.41
N GLN A 21 -4.21 17.69 -20.46
CA GLN A 21 -3.23 16.81 -19.82
C GLN A 21 -1.78 17.17 -20.25
N ARG A 22 -0.88 17.36 -19.28
CA ARG A 22 0.60 17.44 -19.42
C ARG A 22 1.21 18.73 -19.99
N LYS A 23 0.56 19.89 -19.90
CA LYS A 23 1.23 21.17 -20.23
C LYS A 23 1.88 21.79 -19.00
N TRP A 24 3.21 21.78 -18.97
CA TRP A 24 4.03 22.41 -17.92
C TRP A 24 4.40 23.83 -18.30
N GLU A 25 4.19 24.77 -17.38
CA GLU A 25 4.60 26.16 -17.55
C GLU A 25 5.52 26.59 -16.39
N SER A 26 6.55 27.38 -16.71
CA SER A 26 7.51 27.86 -15.71
C SER A 26 6.95 29.04 -14.95
N TYR A 27 6.98 28.96 -13.62
CA TYR A 27 6.57 30.02 -12.71
C TYR A 27 7.66 30.27 -11.66
N ILE A 28 7.67 31.49 -11.13
CA ILE A 28 8.35 31.76 -9.86
C ILE A 28 7.37 31.41 -8.75
N VAL A 29 7.70 30.42 -7.93
CA VAL A 29 6.87 29.97 -6.81
C VAL A 29 7.50 30.46 -5.52
N ALA A 30 6.68 30.96 -4.59
CA ALA A 30 7.09 31.39 -3.27
C ALA A 30 6.19 30.77 -2.20
N LEU A 31 6.79 30.16 -1.19
CA LEU A 31 6.11 29.75 0.03
C LEU A 31 5.99 30.96 0.96
N VAL A 32 4.76 31.31 1.33
CA VAL A 32 4.46 32.54 2.07
C VAL A 32 3.44 32.25 3.17
N GLY A 33 3.64 32.80 4.36
CA GLY A 33 2.69 32.67 5.47
C GLY A 33 3.31 33.01 6.83
N THR A 34 2.47 33.14 7.84
CA THR A 34 2.86 33.29 9.26
C THR A 34 2.24 32.25 10.18
N ASP A 35 1.18 31.58 9.74
CA ASP A 35 0.42 30.59 10.50
C ASP A 35 -0.34 29.63 9.57
N ILE A 36 -1.01 28.61 10.13
CA ILE A 36 -1.68 27.55 9.34
C ILE A 36 -2.88 28.05 8.54
N THR A 37 -3.44 29.21 8.89
CA THR A 37 -4.63 29.78 8.22
C THR A 37 -4.26 30.56 6.96
N ASN A 38 -3.01 31.02 6.86
CA ASN A 38 -2.53 31.85 5.75
C ASN A 38 -1.34 31.26 4.98
N LEU A 39 -0.83 30.08 5.37
CA LEU A 39 0.25 29.39 4.68
C LEU A 39 -0.17 28.99 3.26
N THR A 40 0.55 29.51 2.26
CA THR A 40 0.15 29.46 0.84
C THR A 40 1.38 29.42 -0.07
N LEU A 41 1.35 28.62 -1.15
CA LEU A 41 2.27 28.77 -2.28
C LEU A 41 1.70 29.77 -3.27
N CYS A 42 2.41 30.88 -3.49
CA CYS A 42 2.06 31.89 -4.49
C CYS A 42 2.92 31.70 -5.73
N TYR A 43 2.34 31.66 -6.92
CA TYR A 43 3.09 31.54 -8.17
C TYR A 43 2.89 32.74 -9.09
N TYR A 44 3.98 33.20 -9.74
CA TYR A 44 4.07 34.44 -10.51
C TYR A 44 4.64 34.14 -11.91
N LYS A 45 4.16 34.86 -12.95
CA LYS A 45 4.72 34.74 -14.30
C LYS A 45 6.08 35.41 -14.40
N ASP A 46 6.23 36.56 -13.76
CA ASP A 46 7.50 37.27 -13.64
C ASP A 46 7.84 37.53 -12.16
N ALA A 47 9.12 37.49 -11.81
CA ALA A 47 9.60 37.84 -10.48
C ALA A 47 9.30 39.31 -10.11
N ALA A 48 9.11 40.19 -11.10
CA ALA A 48 8.76 41.59 -10.92
C ALA A 48 7.26 41.83 -10.65
N ASP A 49 6.41 40.81 -10.79
CA ASP A 49 4.96 40.94 -10.62
C ASP A 49 4.58 41.22 -9.16
N LYS A 50 3.76 42.25 -8.94
CA LYS A 50 3.28 42.63 -7.60
C LYS A 50 2.13 41.76 -7.08
N LEU A 51 1.44 41.04 -7.97
CA LEU A 51 0.30 40.18 -7.66
C LEU A 51 0.60 38.77 -8.19
N PRO A 52 0.30 37.72 -7.41
CA PRO A 52 0.49 36.36 -7.88
C PRO A 52 -0.50 36.03 -9.00
N THR A 53 -0.02 35.24 -9.96
CA THR A 53 -0.86 34.63 -11.01
C THR A 53 -1.89 33.70 -10.40
N GLY A 54 -1.53 33.02 -9.31
CA GLY A 54 -2.44 32.22 -8.50
C GLY A 54 -1.83 31.79 -7.18
N MET A 55 -2.66 31.12 -6.37
CA MET A 55 -2.34 30.76 -4.98
C MET A 55 -2.81 29.34 -4.70
N ILE A 56 -1.97 28.58 -3.99
CA ILE A 56 -2.26 27.22 -3.50
C ILE A 56 -2.28 27.30 -1.98
N HIS A 57 -3.48 27.30 -1.40
CA HIS A 57 -3.63 27.32 0.05
C HIS A 57 -3.23 25.96 0.63
N LEU A 58 -2.31 25.96 1.60
CA LEU A 58 -1.75 24.75 2.17
C LEU A 58 -2.50 24.25 3.41
N HIS A 59 -3.57 24.93 3.80
CA HIS A 59 -4.42 24.49 4.90
C HIS A 59 -4.97 23.08 4.62
N SER A 60 -4.59 22.10 5.44
CA SER A 60 -4.93 20.68 5.25
C SER A 60 -4.41 20.07 3.94
N ALA A 61 -3.30 20.57 3.39
CA ALA A 61 -2.72 20.05 2.14
C ALA A 61 -1.72 18.92 2.39
N SER A 62 -1.82 17.81 1.64
CA SER A 62 -0.80 16.76 1.63
C SER A 62 0.23 16.99 0.54
N VAL A 63 1.47 16.53 0.75
CA VAL A 63 2.54 16.69 -0.23
C VAL A 63 3.18 15.33 -0.52
N ASP A 64 3.11 14.88 -1.77
CA ASP A 64 3.79 13.65 -2.21
C ASP A 64 4.97 14.01 -3.11
N LEU A 65 6.06 13.26 -3.03
CA LEU A 65 7.28 13.43 -3.83
C LEU A 65 7.54 12.21 -4.71
N MET A 66 7.90 12.46 -5.97
CA MET A 66 8.33 11.47 -6.97
C MET A 66 9.47 12.06 -7.82
N GLU A 67 10.73 11.73 -7.49
CA GLU A 67 11.92 12.26 -8.19
C GLU A 67 11.93 13.81 -8.22
N GLU A 68 11.94 14.45 -9.38
CA GLU A 68 11.88 15.92 -9.52
C GLU A 68 10.48 16.50 -9.31
N VAL A 69 9.45 15.66 -9.31
CA VAL A 69 8.05 16.09 -9.29
C VAL A 69 7.47 15.88 -7.90
N PHE A 70 6.92 16.93 -7.31
CA PHE A 70 6.12 16.82 -6.11
C PHE A 70 4.71 17.34 -6.36
N CYS A 71 3.72 16.76 -5.69
CA CYS A 71 2.34 17.20 -5.78
C CYS A 71 1.85 17.73 -4.43
N VAL A 72 1.10 18.82 -4.47
CA VAL A 72 0.44 19.43 -3.34
C VAL A 72 -1.05 19.18 -3.49
N ILE A 73 -1.59 18.29 -2.67
CA ILE A 73 -2.99 17.86 -2.69
C ILE A 73 -3.73 18.69 -1.65
N THR A 74 -4.54 19.66 -2.11
CA THR A 74 -5.43 20.42 -1.23
C THR A 74 -6.82 19.79 -1.20
N LEU A 75 -7.71 20.29 -0.33
CA LEU A 75 -9.12 19.84 -0.30
C LEU A 75 -9.85 20.07 -1.63
N GLU A 76 -9.42 21.06 -2.42
CA GLU A 76 -10.09 21.46 -3.65
C GLU A 76 -9.50 20.78 -4.89
N GLN A 77 -8.17 20.58 -4.92
CA GLN A 77 -7.47 20.07 -6.10
C GLN A 77 -6.05 19.59 -5.79
N THR A 78 -5.50 18.75 -6.69
CA THR A 78 -4.09 18.37 -6.69
C THR A 78 -3.31 19.26 -7.64
N TRP A 79 -2.18 19.79 -7.16
CA TRP A 79 -1.25 20.61 -7.92
C TRP A 79 0.05 19.84 -8.14
N TYR A 80 0.55 19.80 -9.37
CA TYR A 80 1.83 19.17 -9.68
C TYR A 80 2.89 20.25 -9.92
N LEU A 81 4.02 20.11 -9.22
CA LEU A 81 5.18 20.98 -9.28
C LEU A 81 6.40 20.15 -9.65
N CYS A 82 7.24 20.66 -10.53
CA CYS A 82 8.51 20.02 -10.88
C CYS A 82 9.67 20.99 -10.57
N ALA A 83 10.64 20.51 -9.80
CA ALA A 83 11.90 21.19 -9.56
C ALA A 83 12.91 20.88 -10.68
N ASP A 84 14.04 21.60 -10.69
CA ASP A 84 15.09 21.38 -11.68
C ASP A 84 15.89 20.08 -11.41
N THR A 85 15.89 19.60 -10.16
CA THR A 85 16.58 18.37 -9.73
C THR A 85 15.78 17.65 -8.63
N PRO A 86 15.98 16.33 -8.43
CA PRO A 86 15.31 15.60 -7.36
C PRO A 86 15.63 16.15 -5.98
N HIS A 87 16.88 16.57 -5.78
CA HIS A 87 17.32 17.15 -4.52
C HIS A 87 16.62 18.49 -4.22
N ASP A 88 16.45 19.36 -5.22
CA ASP A 88 15.70 20.61 -5.04
C ASP A 88 14.21 20.32 -4.73
N ALA A 89 13.63 19.30 -5.36
CA ALA A 89 12.27 18.85 -5.04
C ALA A 89 12.16 18.36 -3.58
N GLU A 90 13.12 17.57 -3.10
CA GLU A 90 13.21 17.15 -1.70
C GLU A 90 13.25 18.36 -0.76
N GLU A 91 14.13 19.34 -1.01
CA GLU A 91 14.22 20.51 -0.14
C GLU A 91 12.93 21.36 -0.15
N TRP A 92 12.22 21.43 -1.28
CA TRP A 92 10.92 22.10 -1.37
C TRP A 92 9.88 21.40 -0.51
N VAL A 93 9.77 20.07 -0.63
CA VAL A 93 8.84 19.25 0.13
C VAL A 93 9.16 19.32 1.62
N ASP A 94 10.43 19.18 2.00
CA ASP A 94 10.88 19.27 3.39
C ASP A 94 10.51 20.60 4.04
N LEU A 95 10.73 21.70 3.32
CA LEU A 95 10.38 23.03 3.83
C LEU A 95 8.86 23.19 3.96
N ILE A 96 8.09 22.80 2.95
CA ILE A 96 6.62 22.90 2.99
C ILE A 96 6.07 22.09 4.17
N CYS A 97 6.50 20.84 4.31
CA CYS A 97 6.10 19.96 5.39
C CYS A 97 6.51 20.49 6.77
N THR A 98 7.78 20.89 6.95
CA THR A 98 8.27 21.45 8.22
C THR A 98 7.50 22.72 8.60
N THR A 99 7.14 23.55 7.62
CA THR A 99 6.39 24.78 7.88
C THR A 99 4.94 24.46 8.25
N LEU A 100 4.30 23.49 7.59
CA LEU A 100 2.96 23.02 7.94
C LEU A 100 2.91 22.46 9.36
N GLU A 101 3.92 21.68 9.75
CA GLU A 101 4.07 21.14 11.11
C GLU A 101 4.25 22.26 12.13
N ALA A 102 5.18 23.20 11.88
CA ALA A 102 5.39 24.34 12.76
C ALA A 102 4.11 25.17 12.92
N ALA A 103 3.37 25.37 11.82
CA ALA A 103 2.12 26.10 11.80
C ALA A 103 0.99 25.38 12.57
N ALA A 104 0.93 24.05 12.53
CA ALA A 104 -0.05 23.27 13.29
C ALA A 104 0.24 23.25 14.80
N MET A 105 1.51 23.46 15.19
CA MET A 105 1.97 23.45 16.58
C MET A 105 2.10 24.85 17.20
N ASP A 106 1.68 25.92 16.51
CA ASP A 106 1.95 27.32 16.87
C ASP A 106 3.45 27.58 17.17
N ALA A 107 4.34 26.87 16.46
CA ALA A 107 5.79 26.97 16.58
C ALA A 107 6.37 27.94 15.53
N PRO A 108 7.53 28.59 15.80
CA PRO A 108 8.15 29.52 14.87
C PRO A 108 8.59 28.82 13.56
N PHE A 109 8.39 29.52 12.44
CA PHE A 109 8.73 29.00 11.11
C PHE A 109 10.26 28.93 10.88
N PRO A 110 10.72 28.01 10.02
CA PRO A 110 12.14 27.91 9.66
C PRO A 110 12.63 29.21 9.02
N SER A 111 13.77 29.75 9.47
CA SER A 111 14.36 30.96 8.90
C SER A 111 15.30 30.62 7.73
N HIS A 112 15.31 31.44 6.67
CA HIS A 112 16.19 31.26 5.51
C HIS A 112 17.68 31.50 5.82
N ALA A 113 17.99 32.08 6.99
CA ALA A 113 19.33 32.50 7.41
C ALA A 113 20.00 31.51 8.37
N ASP A 114 19.24 30.54 8.89
CA ASP A 114 19.79 29.42 9.61
C ASP A 114 19.92 28.25 8.62
N PRO A 115 21.12 27.79 8.26
CA PRO A 115 21.23 26.46 7.67
C PRO A 115 20.51 25.46 8.59
N PRO A 116 19.92 24.36 8.07
CA PRO A 116 19.37 23.33 8.95
C PRO A 116 20.45 23.04 9.98
N ALA A 117 20.15 23.30 11.25
CA ALA A 117 21.17 23.35 12.28
C ALA A 117 21.99 22.05 12.17
N SER A 118 23.25 22.19 11.74
CA SER A 118 24.31 21.27 12.12
C SER A 118 24.50 21.47 13.62
N SER A 119 23.51 21.00 14.39
CA SER A 119 23.66 20.84 15.81
C SER A 119 24.80 19.84 16.01
N ASN A 120 25.86 20.33 16.64
CA ASN A 120 26.97 19.49 17.08
C ASN A 120 26.40 18.29 17.84
N ILE A 121 26.64 17.12 17.26
CA ILE A 121 26.92 15.82 17.90
C ILE A 121 26.40 15.73 19.34
N GLY A 122 25.24 15.10 19.46
CA GLY A 122 24.62 14.69 20.72
C GLY A 122 23.27 14.04 20.44
N ASP A 123 23.32 12.74 20.12
CA ASP A 123 22.19 11.80 20.03
C ASP A 123 21.32 11.85 18.75
N GLY A 124 21.32 10.72 18.04
CA GLY A 124 20.70 10.50 16.73
C GLY A 124 19.17 10.38 16.78
N GLY A 125 18.50 11.43 17.23
CA GLY A 125 17.04 11.50 17.27
C GLY A 125 16.44 11.78 15.90
N SER A 126 16.10 10.72 15.17
CA SER A 126 15.14 10.76 14.06
C SER A 126 13.91 11.61 14.46
N ARG A 127 13.60 12.66 13.69
CA ARG A 127 12.50 13.59 13.95
C ARG A 127 11.20 12.81 14.15
N ARG A 128 10.71 12.75 15.39
CA ARG A 128 9.43 12.16 15.78
C ARG A 128 8.27 12.79 15.00
N ARG A 129 7.82 12.13 13.92
CA ARG A 129 6.52 12.42 13.30
C ARG A 129 5.42 11.78 14.15
N ARG A 130 4.87 12.53 15.11
CA ARG A 130 3.78 12.03 15.97
C ARG A 130 2.43 12.15 15.24
N LEU A 131 1.64 11.10 15.39
CA LEU A 131 0.34 10.74 14.83
C LEU A 131 -0.85 11.72 14.99
N SER A 132 -0.63 13.03 15.05
CA SER A 132 -1.70 13.99 15.32
C SER A 132 -1.88 15.06 14.24
N SER A 133 -1.84 14.71 12.96
CA SER A 133 -2.47 15.50 11.89
C SER A 133 -2.34 14.80 10.54
N HIS A 134 -3.49 14.64 9.88
CA HIS A 134 -3.86 14.09 8.56
C HIS A 134 -2.89 13.91 7.38
N ILE A 135 -1.58 14.18 7.48
CA ILE A 135 -0.65 14.14 6.36
C ILE A 135 0.72 13.67 6.85
N THR A 136 1.15 12.47 6.46
CA THR A 136 2.56 12.07 6.41
C THR A 136 2.71 10.95 5.38
N THR A 137 3.31 11.25 4.24
CA THR A 137 3.76 10.23 3.28
C THR A 137 5.28 10.14 3.38
N SER A 138 5.81 8.95 3.64
CA SER A 138 7.24 8.70 3.57
C SER A 138 7.60 8.13 2.22
N THR A 139 8.71 8.58 1.63
CA THR A 139 9.25 7.94 0.44
C THR A 139 9.67 6.49 0.74
N VAL A 140 9.74 5.65 -0.30
CA VAL A 140 10.26 4.28 -0.15
C VAL A 140 11.67 4.28 0.45
N GLN A 141 12.50 5.26 0.07
CA GLN A 141 13.86 5.40 0.58
C GLN A 141 13.88 5.74 2.07
N GLU A 142 13.02 6.65 2.54
CA GLU A 142 12.88 6.96 3.98
C GLU A 142 12.45 5.72 4.78
N ILE A 143 11.48 4.96 4.29
CA ILE A 143 11.02 3.72 4.95
C ILE A 143 12.19 2.73 5.07
N GLN A 144 12.99 2.60 4.01
CA GLN A 144 14.15 1.71 3.95
C GLN A 144 15.36 2.16 4.77
N SER A 145 15.45 3.44 5.12
CA SER A 145 16.57 4.02 5.89
C SER A 145 16.23 4.23 7.38
N ARG A 146 15.00 3.92 7.81
CA ARG A 146 14.62 4.03 9.23
C ARG A 146 15.51 3.19 10.14
N ASP A 147 16.09 3.88 11.13
CA ASP A 147 16.89 3.27 12.19
C ASP A 147 16.06 2.38 13.13
N MET A 148 16.78 1.59 13.93
CA MET A 148 16.18 0.67 14.91
C MET A 148 15.24 1.39 15.89
N SER A 149 15.68 2.51 16.46
CA SER A 149 14.93 3.25 17.49
C SER A 149 13.59 3.73 16.97
N THR A 150 13.59 4.28 15.75
CA THR A 150 12.39 4.76 15.05
C THR A 150 11.43 3.60 14.80
N ARG A 151 11.91 2.46 14.29
CA ARG A 151 11.07 1.27 14.04
C ARG A 151 10.42 0.75 15.33
N VAL A 152 11.17 0.74 16.43
CA VAL A 152 10.67 0.36 17.75
C VAL A 152 9.60 1.33 18.23
N ASP A 153 9.83 2.64 18.11
CA ASP A 153 8.86 3.66 18.51
C ASP A 153 7.57 3.57 17.68
N GLU A 154 7.65 3.31 16.37
CA GLU A 154 6.48 3.05 15.52
C GLU A 154 5.70 1.81 15.97
N PHE A 155 6.40 0.73 16.29
CA PHE A 155 5.76 -0.50 16.74
C PHE A 155 4.99 -0.27 18.03
N LEU A 156 5.63 0.38 19.01
CA LEU A 156 4.99 0.71 20.28
C LEU A 156 3.77 1.60 20.04
N GLU A 157 3.87 2.57 19.14
CA GLU A 157 2.76 3.44 18.83
C GLU A 157 1.58 2.67 18.21
N MET A 158 1.83 1.92 17.13
CA MET A 158 0.79 1.23 16.39
C MET A 158 0.17 0.06 17.16
N TYR A 159 0.98 -0.76 17.82
CA TYR A 159 0.52 -2.04 18.38
C TYR A 159 0.37 -2.03 19.90
N VAL A 160 0.85 -1.01 20.60
CA VAL A 160 0.72 -0.91 22.07
C VAL A 160 -0.14 0.27 22.49
N ARG A 161 0.05 1.45 21.88
CA ARG A 161 -0.63 2.69 22.30
C ARG A 161 -1.93 2.99 21.56
N SER A 162 -2.09 2.50 20.34
CA SER A 162 -3.33 2.62 19.58
C SER A 162 -4.28 1.45 19.81
N ASP A 163 -5.56 1.68 19.55
CA ASP A 163 -6.58 0.64 19.43
C ASP A 163 -6.77 0.20 17.97
N GLU A 164 -7.37 -0.98 17.77
CA GLU A 164 -7.51 -1.56 16.43
C GLU A 164 -8.44 -0.73 15.54
N ALA A 165 -9.50 -0.17 16.10
CA ALA A 165 -10.48 0.59 15.34
C ALA A 165 -9.86 1.90 14.83
N ASP A 166 -9.01 2.55 15.64
CA ASP A 166 -8.22 3.70 15.23
C ASP A 166 -7.26 3.34 14.09
N ILE A 167 -6.46 2.28 14.21
CA ILE A 167 -5.51 1.87 13.15
C ILE A 167 -6.23 1.52 11.85
N ARG A 168 -7.35 0.78 11.91
CA ARG A 168 -8.19 0.52 10.74
C ARG A 168 -8.76 1.81 10.15
N SER A 169 -9.18 2.75 11.01
CA SER A 169 -9.70 4.03 10.57
C SER A 169 -8.61 4.90 9.91
N GLN A 170 -7.37 4.86 10.39
CA GLN A 170 -6.23 5.53 9.78
C GLN A 170 -5.88 4.92 8.43
N ALA A 171 -5.84 3.58 8.34
CA ALA A 171 -5.61 2.84 7.11
C ALA A 171 -6.65 3.14 6.03
N ALA A 172 -7.93 3.23 6.42
CA ALA A 172 -9.02 3.62 5.54
C ALA A 172 -8.89 5.06 4.98
N ARG A 173 -8.04 5.90 5.57
CA ARG A 173 -7.70 7.25 5.09
C ARG A 173 -6.34 7.30 4.39
N GLY A 174 -5.70 6.15 4.16
CA GLY A 174 -4.37 6.05 3.60
C GLY A 174 -3.24 6.53 4.52
N ALA A 175 -3.54 6.73 5.81
CA ALA A 175 -2.61 7.25 6.79
C ALA A 175 -1.68 6.17 7.36
N LEU A 176 -1.43 5.06 6.65
CA LEU A 176 -0.33 4.13 7.01
C LEU A 176 0.90 4.32 6.11
N SER A 177 0.86 5.26 5.16
CA SER A 177 1.98 5.60 4.26
C SER A 177 3.23 6.11 4.98
N TRP A 178 3.11 6.57 6.23
CA TRP A 178 4.25 6.97 7.06
C TRP A 178 4.99 5.78 7.66
N SER A 179 4.32 4.67 7.95
CA SER A 179 4.91 3.57 8.72
C SER A 179 5.71 2.62 7.85
N CYS A 180 6.75 2.05 8.45
CA CYS A 180 7.53 0.94 7.90
C CYS A 180 7.07 -0.44 8.40
N LEU A 181 5.89 -0.53 9.03
CA LEU A 181 5.38 -1.74 9.68
C LEU A 181 4.05 -2.22 9.07
N ARG A 182 3.71 -1.78 7.85
CA ARG A 182 2.49 -2.18 7.14
C ARG A 182 2.42 -3.69 6.96
N ASN A 183 3.55 -4.34 6.66
CA ASN A 183 3.61 -5.79 6.48
C ASN A 183 3.13 -6.55 7.73
N ILE A 184 3.39 -6.05 8.94
CA ILE A 184 2.92 -6.67 10.19
C ILE A 184 1.41 -6.43 10.34
N THR A 185 0.94 -5.21 10.05
CA THR A 185 -0.49 -4.88 10.06
C THR A 185 -1.28 -5.77 9.08
N TRP A 186 -0.73 -6.00 7.87
CA TRP A 186 -1.34 -6.88 6.88
C TRP A 186 -1.36 -8.33 7.34
N ARG A 187 -0.28 -8.83 7.97
CA ARG A 187 -0.27 -10.17 8.57
C ARG A 187 -1.36 -10.35 9.63
N LEU A 188 -1.64 -9.31 10.42
CA LEU A 188 -2.70 -9.34 11.43
C LEU A 188 -4.10 -9.40 10.80
N TRP A 189 -4.40 -8.49 9.86
CA TRP A 189 -5.72 -8.42 9.24
C TRP A 189 -6.02 -9.60 8.31
N LEU A 190 -5.00 -10.14 7.66
CA LEU A 190 -5.14 -11.33 6.83
C LEU A 190 -5.13 -12.62 7.66
N GLY A 191 -4.79 -12.57 8.95
CA GLY A 191 -4.82 -13.73 9.85
C GLY A 191 -3.56 -14.60 9.82
N CYS A 192 -2.46 -14.13 9.20
CA CYS A 192 -1.15 -14.77 9.33
C CYS A 192 -0.60 -14.67 10.76
N LEU A 193 -0.91 -13.57 11.45
CA LEU A 193 -0.68 -13.38 12.87
C LEU A 193 -2.05 -13.26 13.54
N PRO A 194 -2.40 -14.14 14.50
CA PRO A 194 -3.67 -14.03 15.21
C PRO A 194 -3.70 -12.78 16.10
N MET A 195 -4.81 -12.04 16.04
CA MET A 195 -5.04 -10.83 16.84
C MET A 195 -5.21 -11.12 18.34
N ASP A 196 -5.59 -12.35 18.68
CA ASP A 196 -5.77 -12.84 20.04
C ASP A 196 -4.50 -13.44 20.65
N ALA A 197 -3.46 -13.66 19.83
CA ALA A 197 -2.16 -14.16 20.27
C ALA A 197 -1.33 -13.04 20.92
N PRO A 198 -0.64 -13.33 22.03
CA PRO A 198 0.36 -12.42 22.61
C PRO A 198 1.50 -12.08 21.65
N LEU A 199 2.08 -10.89 21.78
CA LEU A 199 3.20 -10.42 20.95
C LEU A 199 4.40 -11.39 20.98
N GLY A 200 4.66 -12.04 22.12
CA GLY A 200 5.73 -13.02 22.27
C GLY A 200 5.54 -14.30 21.46
N GLU A 201 4.31 -14.66 21.10
CA GLU A 201 4.03 -15.87 20.30
C GLU A 201 4.22 -15.64 18.79
N TRP A 202 4.28 -14.38 18.33
CA TRP A 202 4.37 -14.05 16.91
C TRP A 202 5.61 -14.64 16.25
N VAL A 203 6.72 -14.74 16.97
CA VAL A 203 7.97 -15.35 16.49
C VAL A 203 7.78 -16.83 16.21
N ASP A 204 7.14 -17.56 17.13
CA ASP A 204 6.91 -19.00 16.98
C ASP A 204 5.92 -19.29 15.84
N ILE A 205 4.87 -18.49 15.73
CA ILE A 205 3.87 -18.57 14.66
C ILE A 205 4.54 -18.34 13.30
N THR A 206 5.30 -17.24 13.16
CA THR A 206 6.03 -16.90 11.93
C THR A 206 7.03 -18.00 11.56
N THR A 207 7.76 -18.50 12.55
CA THR A 207 8.73 -19.60 12.35
C THR A 207 8.04 -20.88 11.86
N ARG A 208 6.84 -21.18 12.36
CA ARG A 208 6.05 -22.33 11.91
C ARG A 208 5.59 -22.16 10.46
N HIS A 209 5.13 -20.97 10.07
CA HIS A 209 4.78 -20.69 8.67
C HIS A 209 5.99 -20.84 7.75
N ARG A 210 7.16 -20.32 8.15
CA ARG A 210 8.42 -20.47 7.40
C ARG A 210 8.80 -21.94 7.22
N ARG A 211 8.77 -22.75 8.29
CA ARG A 211 9.04 -24.20 8.20
C ARG A 211 8.04 -24.94 7.31
N ARG A 212 6.75 -24.56 7.34
CA ARG A 212 5.73 -25.14 6.44
C ARG A 212 6.08 -24.84 5.00
N TYR A 213 6.43 -23.59 4.67
CA TYR A 213 6.81 -23.24 3.31
C TYR A 213 8.07 -23.97 2.85
N ASP A 214 9.10 -24.14 3.69
CA ASP A 214 10.28 -24.94 3.34
C ASP A 214 9.93 -26.37 2.94
N GLN A 215 9.00 -27.01 3.67
CA GLN A 215 8.53 -28.36 3.38
C GLN A 215 7.77 -28.41 2.04
N LEU A 216 6.89 -27.44 1.80
CA LEU A 216 6.12 -27.34 0.56
C LEU A 216 7.01 -27.05 -0.65
N ARG A 217 7.98 -26.16 -0.49
CA ARG A 217 8.97 -25.83 -1.51
C ARG A 217 9.83 -27.05 -1.87
N ALA A 218 10.31 -27.78 -0.87
CA ALA A 218 11.07 -29.02 -1.10
C ALA A 218 10.24 -30.12 -1.79
N LYS A 219 8.93 -30.12 -1.58
CA LYS A 219 7.97 -31.06 -2.20
C LYS A 219 7.68 -30.71 -3.67
N HIS A 220 7.49 -29.42 -3.98
CA HIS A 220 6.90 -28.98 -5.25
C HIS A 220 7.85 -28.28 -6.21
N VAL A 221 8.97 -27.74 -5.73
CA VAL A 221 9.93 -27.04 -6.60
C VAL A 221 11.05 -28.00 -7.02
N PRO A 222 11.17 -28.33 -8.32
CA PRO A 222 12.25 -29.17 -8.83
C PRO A 222 13.63 -28.66 -8.42
N ARG A 223 14.54 -29.57 -8.03
CA ARG A 223 15.90 -29.23 -7.57
C ARG A 223 16.71 -28.41 -8.58
N GLY A 224 16.45 -28.55 -9.88
CA GLY A 224 17.08 -27.77 -10.94
C GLY A 224 16.69 -26.28 -10.95
N LEU A 225 15.54 -25.94 -10.35
CA LEU A 225 15.07 -24.55 -10.18
C LEU A 225 15.55 -23.94 -8.85
N CYS A 226 16.28 -24.70 -8.02
CA CYS A 226 16.79 -24.29 -6.72
C CYS A 226 18.24 -23.76 -6.76
N GLY A 227 18.95 -23.83 -7.91
CA GLY A 227 20.35 -23.44 -8.08
C GLY A 227 20.60 -22.41 -9.20
N HIS A 228 21.73 -21.70 -9.14
CA HIS A 228 22.11 -20.60 -10.05
C HIS A 228 22.09 -20.97 -11.54
N ASP A 229 21.41 -20.09 -12.29
CA ASP A 229 21.61 -19.58 -13.65
C ASP A 229 21.85 -20.57 -14.83
N GLU A 230 21.22 -20.27 -15.96
CA GLU A 230 21.20 -20.96 -17.28
C GLU A 230 20.25 -22.15 -17.49
N VAL A 231 19.93 -22.97 -16.49
CA VAL A 231 19.10 -24.19 -16.70
C VAL A 231 17.60 -23.89 -16.89
N LEU A 232 17.13 -22.73 -16.45
CA LEU A 232 15.71 -22.32 -16.59
C LEU A 232 15.27 -22.27 -18.06
N SER A 233 16.13 -21.82 -18.97
CA SER A 233 15.74 -21.79 -20.39
C SER A 233 15.87 -23.16 -21.05
N SER A 234 16.85 -24.01 -20.68
CA SER A 234 17.02 -25.30 -21.36
C SER A 234 16.07 -26.38 -20.85
N SER A 235 15.79 -26.43 -19.53
CA SER A 235 14.94 -27.47 -18.94
C SER A 235 13.48 -27.39 -19.37
N PHE A 236 12.98 -26.19 -19.74
CA PHE A 236 11.62 -26.01 -20.29
C PHE A 236 11.58 -26.06 -21.82
N LEU A 237 12.73 -26.11 -22.51
CA LEU A 237 12.83 -26.11 -23.99
C LEU A 237 13.31 -27.45 -24.57
N THR A 238 13.74 -28.42 -23.76
CA THR A 238 14.10 -29.75 -24.26
C THR A 238 12.85 -30.55 -24.60
N ASN A 239 12.53 -30.60 -25.89
CA ASN A 239 11.62 -31.56 -26.53
C ASN A 239 12.17 -32.99 -26.44
N ASP A 240 12.42 -33.51 -25.23
CA ASP A 240 12.63 -34.96 -25.06
C ASP A 240 11.24 -35.62 -25.09
N LEU A 241 10.72 -35.67 -26.30
CA LEU A 241 9.59 -36.49 -26.73
C LEU A 241 10.05 -37.94 -26.62
N ASP A 242 9.76 -38.58 -25.50
CA ASP A 242 9.08 -39.88 -25.46
C ASP A 242 9.04 -40.43 -24.01
N ASP A 243 7.83 -40.78 -23.56
CA ASP A 243 7.52 -41.65 -22.40
C ASP A 243 7.41 -41.02 -20.99
N HIS A 244 6.68 -39.91 -20.82
CA HIS A 244 6.32 -39.36 -19.50
C HIS A 244 4.80 -39.32 -19.24
N PRO A 245 4.34 -39.63 -18.00
CA PRO A 245 2.93 -39.68 -17.63
C PRO A 245 2.22 -38.32 -17.78
N THR A 246 0.92 -38.35 -18.10
CA THR A 246 0.10 -37.16 -18.43
C THR A 246 0.06 -36.09 -17.34
N GLU A 247 0.17 -36.46 -16.06
CA GLU A 247 0.18 -35.51 -14.93
C GLU A 247 1.44 -34.63 -14.94
N LYS A 248 2.62 -35.23 -15.18
CA LYS A 248 3.90 -34.52 -15.24
C LYS A 248 3.93 -33.47 -16.36
N ARG A 249 3.26 -33.75 -17.48
CA ARG A 249 3.11 -32.80 -18.58
C ARG A 249 2.31 -31.55 -18.20
N SER A 250 1.27 -31.71 -17.36
CA SER A 250 0.46 -30.57 -16.89
C SER A 250 1.21 -29.66 -15.90
N GLU A 251 2.08 -30.24 -15.07
CA GLU A 251 2.94 -29.49 -14.14
C GLU A 251 3.97 -28.65 -14.89
N ASP A 252 4.61 -29.22 -15.92
CA ASP A 252 5.57 -28.51 -16.78
C ASP A 252 4.90 -27.35 -17.56
N GLU A 253 3.65 -27.53 -18.00
CA GLU A 253 2.86 -26.50 -18.66
C GLU A 253 2.54 -25.33 -17.70
N VAL A 254 2.12 -25.62 -16.46
CA VAL A 254 1.88 -24.60 -15.42
C VAL A 254 3.16 -23.85 -15.09
N ALA A 255 4.27 -24.54 -14.91
CA ALA A 255 5.57 -23.93 -14.63
C ALA A 255 6.01 -22.99 -15.76
N HIS A 256 5.81 -23.39 -17.02
CA HIS A 256 6.13 -22.56 -18.18
C HIS A 256 5.26 -21.28 -18.23
N MET A 257 3.95 -21.41 -17.95
CA MET A 257 3.04 -20.25 -17.89
C MET A 257 3.47 -19.27 -16.80
N ILE A 258 3.77 -19.76 -15.60
CA ILE A 258 4.24 -18.93 -14.49
C ILE A 258 5.53 -18.21 -14.87
N TRP A 259 6.51 -18.93 -15.42
CA TRP A 259 7.80 -18.34 -15.79
C TRP A 259 7.64 -17.20 -16.81
N LYS A 260 6.81 -17.40 -17.84
CA LYS A 260 6.53 -16.37 -18.85
C LYS A 260 5.90 -15.12 -18.21
N ASP A 261 4.99 -15.32 -17.26
CA ASP A 261 4.31 -14.24 -16.57
C ASP A 261 5.20 -13.50 -15.57
N VAL A 262 6.06 -14.21 -14.84
CA VAL A 262 7.04 -13.63 -13.92
C VAL A 262 7.99 -12.68 -14.68
N ARG A 263 8.47 -13.08 -15.86
CA ARG A 263 9.39 -12.23 -16.65
C ARG A 263 8.80 -10.90 -17.14
N ARG A 264 7.47 -10.83 -17.23
CA ARG A 264 6.74 -9.61 -17.65
C ARG A 264 6.10 -8.86 -16.48
N THR A 265 5.99 -9.48 -15.31
CA THR A 265 5.39 -8.87 -14.11
C THR A 265 6.23 -7.67 -13.69
N ARG A 266 5.65 -6.47 -13.75
CA ARG A 266 6.29 -5.19 -13.33
C ARG A 266 7.73 -5.02 -13.85
N CYS A 267 8.03 -5.53 -15.05
CA CYS A 267 9.40 -5.59 -15.58
C CYS A 267 10.04 -4.22 -15.84
N THR A 268 9.27 -3.13 -15.80
CA THR A 268 9.78 -1.75 -15.87
C THR A 268 10.51 -1.33 -14.59
N MET A 269 10.25 -1.97 -13.45
CA MET A 269 10.94 -1.71 -12.19
C MET A 269 12.19 -2.57 -12.07
N GLN A 270 13.35 -1.96 -11.80
CA GLN A 270 14.63 -2.67 -11.65
C GLN A 270 14.59 -3.79 -10.61
N PHE A 271 13.81 -3.60 -9.54
CA PHE A 271 13.61 -4.62 -8.50
C PHE A 271 13.12 -5.97 -9.05
N PHE A 272 12.16 -5.96 -10.00
CA PHE A 272 11.60 -7.19 -10.58
C PHE A 272 12.41 -7.74 -11.76
N GLN A 273 13.42 -7.00 -12.22
CA GLN A 273 14.40 -7.52 -13.18
C GLN A 273 15.45 -8.42 -12.50
N ASN A 274 15.57 -8.35 -11.17
CA ASN A 274 16.51 -9.14 -10.40
C ASN A 274 16.13 -10.63 -10.41
N ASP A 275 17.06 -11.50 -10.79
CA ASP A 275 16.83 -12.95 -10.87
C ASP A 275 16.45 -13.58 -9.53
N ARG A 276 16.98 -13.10 -8.40
CA ARG A 276 16.56 -13.58 -7.06
C ARG A 276 15.07 -13.32 -6.84
N ILE A 277 14.58 -12.15 -7.25
CA ILE A 277 13.18 -11.75 -7.10
C ILE A 277 12.29 -12.53 -8.07
N GLN A 278 12.71 -12.70 -9.33
CA GLN A 278 11.97 -13.54 -10.28
C GLN A 278 11.88 -15.00 -9.80
N ARG A 279 12.96 -15.56 -9.23
CA ARG A 279 12.94 -16.89 -8.61
C ARG A 279 12.00 -16.96 -7.42
N THR A 280 12.00 -15.93 -6.57
CA THR A 280 11.05 -15.80 -5.44
C THR A 280 9.61 -15.86 -5.94
N LEU A 281 9.25 -15.07 -6.95
CA LEU A 281 7.91 -15.06 -7.54
C LEU A 281 7.55 -16.43 -8.14
N LEU A 282 8.47 -17.03 -8.89
CA LEU A 282 8.29 -18.34 -9.51
C LEU A 282 8.04 -19.43 -8.46
N HIS A 283 8.86 -19.52 -7.41
CA HIS A 283 8.75 -20.55 -6.37
C HIS A 283 7.42 -20.44 -5.62
N VAL A 284 7.05 -19.22 -5.18
CA VAL A 284 5.79 -19.01 -4.45
C VAL A 284 4.58 -19.38 -5.31
N LEU A 285 4.56 -18.98 -6.60
CA LEU A 285 3.45 -19.29 -7.51
C LEU A 285 3.37 -20.78 -7.85
N LEU A 286 4.51 -21.47 -8.02
CA LEU A 286 4.56 -22.91 -8.24
C LEU A 286 4.02 -23.68 -7.03
N VAL A 287 4.51 -23.34 -5.84
CA VAL A 287 4.07 -23.97 -4.58
C VAL A 287 2.57 -23.74 -4.38
N TYR A 288 2.09 -22.52 -4.59
CA TYR A 288 0.66 -22.23 -4.48
C TYR A 288 -0.17 -23.03 -5.48
N ALA A 289 0.20 -23.03 -6.77
CA ALA A 289 -0.56 -23.71 -7.81
C ALA A 289 -0.65 -25.23 -7.55
N ALA A 290 0.40 -25.83 -7.00
CA ALA A 290 0.44 -27.25 -6.65
C ALA A 290 -0.38 -27.61 -5.40
N GLU A 291 -0.38 -26.75 -4.37
CA GLU A 291 -1.18 -26.99 -3.15
C GLU A 291 -2.67 -26.65 -3.31
N HIS A 292 -3.01 -25.82 -4.30
CA HIS A 292 -4.39 -25.40 -4.57
C HIS A 292 -4.83 -25.79 -6.00
N PRO A 293 -4.90 -27.10 -6.35
CA PRO A 293 -5.09 -27.55 -7.74
C PRO A 293 -6.43 -27.12 -8.35
N THR A 294 -7.45 -26.82 -7.54
CA THR A 294 -8.73 -26.30 -8.00
C THR A 294 -8.62 -24.89 -8.58
N ILE A 295 -7.76 -24.06 -7.98
CA ILE A 295 -7.47 -22.70 -8.47
C ILE A 295 -6.33 -22.76 -9.47
N SER A 296 -5.27 -23.50 -9.14
CA SER A 296 -4.00 -23.57 -9.86
C SER A 296 -3.45 -22.17 -10.14
N TYR A 297 -2.57 -22.05 -11.14
CA TYR A 297 -2.08 -20.76 -11.60
C TYR A 297 -3.04 -20.13 -12.60
N ASN A 298 -3.42 -18.89 -12.34
CA ASN A 298 -4.15 -18.04 -13.26
C ASN A 298 -3.37 -16.76 -13.56
N GLN A 299 -3.43 -16.31 -14.81
CA GLN A 299 -2.83 -15.04 -15.22
C GLN A 299 -3.36 -13.89 -14.35
N GLY A 300 -2.43 -13.12 -13.78
CA GLY A 300 -2.73 -12.03 -12.85
C GLY A 300 -2.25 -12.28 -11.42
N MET A 301 -2.14 -13.56 -11.01
CA MET A 301 -1.65 -13.92 -9.68
C MET A 301 -0.22 -13.40 -9.41
N GLY A 302 0.63 -13.34 -10.45
CA GLY A 302 1.96 -12.76 -10.35
C GLY A 302 1.96 -11.26 -10.01
N GLU A 303 0.98 -10.50 -10.50
CA GLU A 303 0.85 -9.07 -10.17
C GLU A 303 0.43 -8.86 -8.71
N LEU A 304 -0.45 -9.71 -8.17
CA LEU A 304 -0.83 -9.69 -6.76
C LEU A 304 0.37 -10.00 -5.86
N LEU A 305 1.12 -11.07 -6.19
CA LEU A 305 2.30 -11.46 -5.43
C LEU A 305 3.40 -10.39 -5.47
N ALA A 306 3.58 -9.72 -6.61
CA ALA A 306 4.57 -8.66 -6.76
C ALA A 306 4.36 -7.51 -5.74
N VAL A 307 3.10 -7.12 -5.47
CA VAL A 307 2.77 -6.08 -4.47
C VAL A 307 3.27 -6.48 -3.08
N LEU A 308 3.04 -7.75 -2.70
CA LEU A 308 3.44 -8.31 -1.40
C LEU A 308 4.96 -8.40 -1.26
N VAL A 309 5.64 -8.97 -2.26
CA VAL A 309 7.10 -9.15 -2.25
C VAL A 309 7.81 -7.80 -2.19
N TYR A 310 7.33 -6.79 -2.93
CA TYR A 310 7.94 -5.47 -2.88
C TYR A 310 7.73 -4.79 -1.53
N LEU A 311 6.55 -4.92 -0.90
CA LEU A 311 6.30 -4.35 0.42
C LEU A 311 7.25 -4.94 1.46
N LEU A 312 7.31 -6.28 1.51
CA LEU A 312 8.19 -7.00 2.43
C LEU A 312 9.66 -6.60 2.24
N HIS A 313 10.10 -6.43 0.99
CA HIS A 313 11.45 -5.97 0.69
C HIS A 313 11.72 -4.53 1.14
N VAL A 314 10.74 -3.63 1.00
CA VAL A 314 10.88 -2.23 1.42
C VAL A 314 10.92 -2.11 2.94
N GLU A 315 10.11 -2.89 3.65
CA GLU A 315 9.97 -2.81 5.10
C GLU A 315 10.88 -3.76 5.90
N ARG A 316 11.73 -4.53 5.20
CA ARG A 316 12.68 -5.47 5.82
C ARG A 316 13.56 -4.81 6.88
N TRP A 317 13.92 -5.60 7.89
CA TRP A 317 14.96 -5.24 8.84
C TRP A 317 16.34 -5.32 8.16
N LYS A 318 17.12 -4.25 8.23
CA LYS A 318 18.53 -4.25 7.84
C LYS A 318 19.37 -4.27 9.11
N VAL A 319 20.14 -5.32 9.32
CA VAL A 319 21.12 -5.34 10.42
C VAL A 319 22.31 -4.48 10.01
N SER A 320 22.52 -3.35 10.67
CA SER A 320 23.78 -2.61 10.61
C SER A 320 24.88 -3.46 11.24
N ILE A 321 26.03 -3.59 10.57
CA ILE A 321 27.19 -4.30 11.14
C ILE A 321 27.70 -3.58 12.41
N ASP A 322 27.44 -2.28 12.54
CA ASP A 322 27.92 -1.44 13.66
C ASP A 322 27.10 -1.57 14.95
N ASP A 323 25.87 -2.11 14.91
CA ASP A 323 24.99 -2.18 16.09
C ASP A 323 25.27 -3.40 16.99
N GLN A 324 26.09 -4.36 16.54
CA GLN A 324 26.38 -5.59 17.30
C GLN A 324 27.54 -5.44 18.29
N SER A 325 28.27 -4.32 18.30
CA SER A 325 29.54 -4.22 19.04
C SER A 325 29.55 -3.36 20.31
N GLU A 326 28.54 -2.52 20.59
CA GLU A 326 28.66 -1.55 21.70
C GLU A 326 27.61 -1.68 22.84
N GLU A 327 26.46 -2.33 22.65
CA GLU A 327 25.39 -2.33 23.68
C GLU A 327 25.47 -3.42 24.75
N ASP A 328 26.18 -4.54 24.51
CA ASP A 328 26.16 -5.72 25.43
C ASP A 328 26.95 -5.54 26.75
N SER A 329 27.55 -4.37 27.00
CA SER A 329 28.43 -4.12 28.17
C SER A 329 27.87 -3.16 29.23
N TYR A 330 26.75 -2.47 29.00
CA TYR A 330 26.23 -1.46 29.94
C TYR A 330 24.92 -1.90 30.60
N VAL A 331 24.87 -1.82 31.93
CA VAL A 331 23.61 -1.95 32.69
C VAL A 331 22.82 -0.65 32.51
N HIS A 332 21.82 -0.65 31.65
CA HIS A 332 20.87 0.45 31.55
C HIS A 332 19.97 0.51 32.79
N VAL A 333 20.05 1.62 33.52
CA VAL A 333 19.13 1.94 34.61
C VAL A 333 18.11 2.93 34.06
N ASP A 334 16.86 2.49 33.90
CA ASP A 334 15.78 3.38 33.50
C ASP A 334 15.51 4.38 34.64
N MET A 335 15.80 5.66 34.40
CA MET A 335 15.45 6.75 35.31
C MET A 335 13.95 7.02 35.17
N VAL A 336 13.14 6.22 35.87
CA VAL A 336 11.69 6.42 35.94
C VAL A 336 11.40 7.42 37.06
N ASP A 337 10.68 8.51 36.76
CA ASP A 337 10.21 9.44 37.79
C ASP A 337 9.42 8.66 38.84
N VAL A 338 9.64 8.96 40.13
CA VAL A 338 9.01 8.26 41.27
C VAL A 338 7.47 8.30 41.18
N ASP A 339 6.91 9.28 40.46
CA ASP A 339 5.48 9.48 40.26
C ASP A 339 4.90 8.67 39.06
N THR A 340 5.75 8.04 38.24
CA THR A 340 5.32 7.24 37.07
C THR A 340 4.88 5.84 37.51
N THR A 341 3.58 5.65 37.71
CA THR A 341 3.02 4.37 38.20
C THR A 341 2.77 3.32 37.12
N ASN A 342 2.85 3.67 35.83
CA ASN A 342 2.49 2.79 34.72
C ASN A 342 3.69 2.52 33.79
N VAL A 343 4.60 1.65 34.24
CA VAL A 343 5.79 1.22 33.50
C VAL A 343 5.52 -0.14 32.84
N LEU A 344 5.90 -0.27 31.56
CA LEU A 344 5.83 -1.52 30.81
C LEU A 344 7.23 -2.13 30.65
N ASP A 345 7.41 -3.33 31.17
CA ASP A 345 8.61 -4.14 31.02
C ASP A 345 8.52 -5.10 29.81
N ALA A 346 9.63 -5.78 29.51
CA ALA A 346 9.68 -6.73 28.40
C ALA A 346 8.69 -7.90 28.58
N THR A 347 8.57 -8.44 29.81
CA THR A 347 7.68 -9.58 30.08
C THR A 347 6.22 -9.19 29.90
N GLY A 348 5.83 -8.03 30.44
CA GLY A 348 4.49 -7.47 30.27
C GLY A 348 4.17 -7.25 28.80
N LEU A 349 5.08 -6.61 28.05
CA LEU A 349 4.90 -6.38 26.61
C LEU A 349 4.65 -7.69 25.84
N LEU A 350 5.48 -8.72 26.04
CA LEU A 350 5.38 -9.97 25.29
C LEU A 350 4.09 -10.75 25.59
N GLN A 351 3.47 -10.54 26.75
CA GLN A 351 2.20 -11.16 27.11
C GLN A 351 0.98 -10.38 26.61
N MET A 352 1.16 -9.16 26.12
CA MET A 352 0.07 -8.34 25.61
C MET A 352 -0.39 -8.79 24.23
N ARG A 353 -1.67 -8.54 23.94
CA ARG A 353 -2.21 -8.57 22.59
C ARG A 353 -1.89 -7.28 21.85
N PRO A 354 -1.82 -7.28 20.51
CA PRO A 354 -1.72 -6.04 19.75
C PRO A 354 -2.92 -5.14 20.01
N PHE A 355 -2.72 -3.84 19.78
CA PHE A 355 -3.72 -2.78 19.88
C PHE A 355 -4.35 -2.63 21.27
N ALA A 356 -3.53 -2.83 22.31
CA ALA A 356 -3.99 -2.79 23.69
C ALA A 356 -4.34 -1.38 24.22
N ALA A 357 -4.07 -0.32 23.44
CA ALA A 357 -4.33 1.08 23.78
C ALA A 357 -3.79 1.51 25.17
N ILE A 358 -2.62 0.99 25.56
CA ILE A 358 -2.03 1.25 26.87
C ILE A 358 -1.13 2.49 26.81
N LYS A 359 -1.37 3.43 27.73
CA LYS A 359 -0.53 4.60 27.95
C LYS A 359 0.48 4.32 29.08
N ALA A 360 1.49 3.51 28.76
CA ALA A 360 2.58 3.17 29.67
C ALA A 360 3.94 3.65 29.13
N THR A 361 4.85 3.97 30.05
CA THR A 361 6.24 4.27 29.72
C THR A 361 7.00 2.96 29.55
N CYS A 362 7.58 2.72 28.38
CA CYS A 362 8.29 1.48 28.08
C CYS A 362 9.74 1.56 28.58
N THR A 363 10.18 0.53 29.28
CA THR A 363 11.58 0.35 29.72
C THR A 363 12.53 0.16 28.53
N THR A 364 13.83 0.32 28.77
CA THR A 364 14.86 0.01 27.75
C THR A 364 14.79 -1.46 27.33
N ASN A 365 14.59 -2.38 28.28
CA ASN A 365 14.40 -3.81 27.99
C ASN A 365 13.14 -4.08 27.14
N CYS A 366 12.05 -3.33 27.38
CA CYS A 366 10.85 -3.41 26.54
C CYS A 366 11.17 -3.02 25.08
N LYS A 367 11.94 -1.94 24.86
CA LYS A 367 12.36 -1.52 23.52
C LYS A 367 13.25 -2.56 22.83
N HIS A 368 14.18 -3.16 23.56
CA HIS A 368 15.04 -4.23 23.03
C HIS A 368 14.25 -5.49 22.65
N ALA A 369 13.22 -5.84 23.44
CA ALA A 369 12.31 -6.94 23.09
C ALA A 369 11.54 -6.65 21.78
N VAL A 370 11.06 -5.41 21.58
CA VAL A 370 10.45 -4.99 20.31
C VAL A 370 11.45 -5.08 19.16
N ALA A 371 12.67 -4.59 19.32
CA ALA A 371 13.69 -4.66 18.28
C ALA A 371 13.96 -6.12 17.86
N THR A 372 14.05 -7.02 18.84
CA THR A 372 14.21 -8.47 18.60
C THR A 372 13.03 -9.07 17.84
N LEU A 373 11.80 -8.71 18.22
CA LEU A 373 10.58 -9.13 17.51
C LEU A 373 10.62 -8.66 16.05
N LEU A 374 10.86 -7.36 15.82
CA LEU A 374 10.91 -6.76 14.49
C LEU A 374 11.99 -7.40 13.62
N ALA A 375 13.21 -7.55 14.15
CA ALA A 375 14.33 -8.18 13.46
C ALA A 375 14.00 -9.61 13.01
N THR A 376 13.23 -10.36 13.80
CA THR A 376 12.82 -11.72 13.47
C THR A 376 11.67 -11.75 12.47
N LEU A 377 10.66 -10.91 12.65
CA LEU A 377 9.43 -10.88 11.85
C LEU A 377 9.67 -10.35 10.43
N THR A 378 10.60 -9.42 10.24
CA THR A 378 10.88 -8.75 8.96
C THR A 378 12.28 -9.05 8.39
N ASP A 379 12.87 -10.19 8.77
CA ASP A 379 14.15 -10.68 8.26
C ASP A 379 14.14 -10.94 6.74
N ASP A 380 15.03 -10.26 5.99
CA ASP A 380 15.15 -10.38 4.51
C ASP A 380 15.42 -11.82 4.04
N ARG A 381 16.03 -12.66 4.88
CA ARG A 381 16.33 -14.05 4.53
C ARG A 381 15.07 -14.88 4.30
N PHE A 382 13.95 -14.47 4.90
CA PHE A 382 12.67 -15.16 4.81
C PHE A 382 11.64 -14.42 3.92
N LEU A 383 12.11 -13.51 3.05
CA LEU A 383 11.25 -12.77 2.11
C LEU A 383 10.30 -13.70 1.33
N GLU A 384 10.82 -14.82 0.81
CA GLU A 384 10.04 -15.79 0.02
C GLU A 384 8.96 -16.49 0.87
N HIS A 385 9.33 -16.93 2.07
CA HIS A 385 8.43 -17.61 3.01
C HIS A 385 7.27 -16.71 3.46
N ASP A 386 7.62 -15.49 3.84
CA ASP A 386 6.67 -14.51 4.36
C ASP A 386 5.75 -14.01 3.23
N ALA A 387 6.26 -13.92 2.00
CA ALA A 387 5.46 -13.64 0.81
C ALA A 387 4.45 -14.75 0.53
N PHE A 388 4.85 -16.03 0.63
CA PHE A 388 3.92 -17.16 0.47
C PHE A 388 2.79 -17.12 1.51
N ALA A 389 3.13 -16.89 2.78
CA ALA A 389 2.13 -16.85 3.86
C ALA A 389 1.07 -15.76 3.63
N LEU A 390 1.49 -14.56 3.24
CA LEU A 390 0.56 -13.48 2.89
C LEU A 390 -0.22 -13.77 1.60
N PHE A 391 0.45 -14.29 0.58
CA PHE A 391 -0.15 -14.58 -0.71
C PHE A 391 -1.24 -15.64 -0.61
N GLU A 392 -1.02 -16.70 0.18
CA GLU A 392 -2.02 -17.73 0.45
C GLU A 392 -3.30 -17.12 1.06
N GLN A 393 -3.16 -16.21 2.03
CA GLN A 393 -4.30 -15.54 2.66
C GLN A 393 -5.05 -14.59 1.72
N VAL A 394 -4.32 -13.86 0.87
CA VAL A 394 -4.94 -13.02 -0.17
C VAL A 394 -5.71 -13.90 -1.17
N MET A 395 -5.11 -15.00 -1.61
CA MET A 395 -5.71 -15.88 -2.59
C MET A 395 -6.89 -16.68 -2.06
N GLU A 396 -6.93 -17.02 -0.76
CA GLU A 396 -8.09 -17.64 -0.13
C GLU A 396 -9.36 -16.81 -0.29
N ARG A 397 -9.23 -15.48 -0.15
CA ARG A 397 -10.33 -14.52 -0.30
C ARG A 397 -10.63 -14.20 -1.76
N MET A 398 -9.58 -14.20 -2.59
CA MET A 398 -9.69 -13.97 -4.03
C MET A 398 -10.07 -15.22 -4.82
N ALA A 399 -10.15 -16.40 -4.20
CA ALA A 399 -10.45 -17.67 -4.88
C ALA A 399 -11.69 -17.60 -5.80
N PRO A 400 -12.83 -16.99 -5.40
CA PRO A 400 -13.99 -16.86 -6.27
C PRO A 400 -13.74 -16.09 -7.57
N MET A 401 -12.74 -15.21 -7.59
CA MET A 401 -12.37 -14.36 -8.74
C MET A 401 -11.63 -15.13 -9.84
N PHE A 402 -10.95 -16.21 -9.45
CA PHE A 402 -10.14 -17.04 -10.32
C PHE A 402 -10.85 -18.36 -10.65
N CYS A 403 -11.55 -18.94 -9.68
CA CYS A 403 -12.30 -20.18 -9.87
C CYS A 403 -13.68 -20.14 -9.19
N PRO A 404 -14.74 -19.81 -9.93
CA PRO A 404 -16.13 -19.77 -9.42
C PRO A 404 -16.64 -21.11 -8.87
N HIS A 405 -15.97 -22.22 -9.17
CA HIS A 405 -16.40 -23.58 -8.84
C HIS A 405 -15.90 -24.11 -7.49
N ALA A 406 -14.95 -23.44 -6.84
CA ALA A 406 -14.25 -23.96 -5.65
C ALA A 406 -15.17 -24.14 -4.41
N THR A 407 -16.30 -23.45 -4.35
CA THR A 407 -17.31 -23.59 -3.28
C THR A 407 -18.23 -24.80 -3.44
N SER A 408 -18.14 -25.54 -4.55
CA SER A 408 -19.05 -26.66 -4.85
C SER A 408 -18.41 -28.06 -4.87
N CYS A 409 -17.12 -28.19 -4.52
CA CYS A 409 -16.49 -29.50 -4.41
C CYS A 409 -16.90 -30.21 -3.11
N ASP A 410 -18.01 -30.95 -3.18
CA ASP A 410 -18.32 -31.97 -2.19
C ASP A 410 -17.17 -33.01 -2.18
N ARG A 411 -16.81 -33.54 -1.00
CA ARG A 411 -15.58 -34.32 -0.72
C ARG A 411 -15.45 -35.66 -1.48
N ARG A 412 -16.23 -35.90 -2.54
CA ARG A 412 -16.35 -37.19 -3.24
C ARG A 412 -16.04 -37.17 -4.74
N GLY A 413 -15.46 -36.10 -5.27
CA GLY A 413 -14.80 -36.16 -6.60
C GLY A 413 -15.69 -36.55 -7.78
N GLU A 414 -17.02 -36.41 -7.69
CA GLU A 414 -17.91 -36.64 -8.83
C GLU A 414 -18.10 -35.34 -9.62
N PHE A 415 -17.44 -35.26 -10.78
CA PHE A 415 -17.65 -34.20 -11.76
C PHE A 415 -19.06 -34.30 -12.36
N SER A 416 -19.90 -33.29 -12.13
CA SER A 416 -21.12 -33.08 -12.90
C SER A 416 -20.91 -31.91 -13.87
N PRO A 417 -21.08 -32.08 -15.19
CA PRO A 417 -20.95 -30.97 -16.14
C PRO A 417 -22.25 -30.17 -16.12
N ARG A 418 -22.31 -29.10 -15.31
CA ARG A 418 -23.41 -28.13 -15.36
C ARG A 418 -22.88 -26.78 -15.83
N ARG A 419 -23.48 -26.32 -16.93
CA ARG A 419 -23.28 -25.02 -17.59
C ARG A 419 -23.65 -23.87 -16.64
N ASP A 420 -22.65 -23.05 -16.26
CA ASP A 420 -22.66 -21.57 -16.31
C ASP A 420 -21.46 -21.02 -15.50
N ASP A 421 -20.28 -21.18 -16.13
CA ASP A 421 -18.94 -20.93 -15.59
C ASP A 421 -18.63 -19.44 -15.25
N SER A 422 -19.49 -18.51 -15.68
CA SER A 422 -19.33 -17.06 -15.51
C SER A 422 -20.05 -16.47 -14.29
N SER A 423 -20.90 -17.24 -13.61
CA SER A 423 -22.01 -16.69 -12.81
C SER A 423 -21.64 -15.82 -11.61
N LEU A 424 -20.64 -16.17 -10.78
CA LEU A 424 -20.36 -15.40 -9.54
C LEU A 424 -19.64 -14.07 -9.81
N LEU A 425 -18.62 -14.11 -10.65
CA LEU A 425 -17.86 -12.92 -11.04
C LEU A 425 -18.71 -11.99 -11.90
N GLN A 426 -19.50 -12.56 -12.81
CA GLN A 426 -20.52 -11.83 -13.55
C GLN A 426 -21.54 -11.23 -12.59
N ALA A 427 -22.04 -11.98 -11.60
CA ALA A 427 -22.96 -11.45 -10.60
C ALA A 427 -22.35 -10.31 -9.77
N GLN A 428 -21.05 -10.36 -9.42
CA GLN A 428 -20.38 -9.25 -8.75
C GLN A 428 -20.25 -8.03 -9.66
N CYS A 429 -19.83 -8.23 -10.92
CA CYS A 429 -19.75 -7.14 -11.91
C CYS A 429 -21.15 -6.50 -12.14
N ASP A 430 -22.18 -7.33 -12.25
CA ASP A 430 -23.57 -6.91 -12.38
C ASP A 430 -24.07 -6.20 -11.11
N HIS A 431 -23.70 -6.67 -9.92
CA HIS A 431 -24.04 -6.02 -8.67
C HIS A 431 -23.41 -4.62 -8.59
N ILE A 432 -22.11 -4.51 -8.88
CA ILE A 432 -21.38 -3.23 -8.91
C ILE A 432 -22.06 -2.26 -9.88
N HIS A 433 -22.40 -2.70 -11.09
CA HIS A 433 -23.00 -1.81 -12.08
C HIS A 433 -24.49 -1.51 -11.82
N ASN A 434 -25.31 -2.56 -11.74
CA ASN A 434 -26.77 -2.45 -11.76
C ASN A 434 -27.35 -2.07 -10.40
N VAL A 435 -26.62 -2.29 -9.31
CA VAL A 435 -27.07 -1.95 -7.96
C VAL A 435 -26.26 -0.78 -7.41
N LEU A 436 -24.96 -0.95 -7.24
CA LEU A 436 -24.13 0.03 -6.52
C LEU A 436 -23.95 1.33 -7.30
N LEU A 437 -23.46 1.24 -8.54
CA LEU A 437 -23.28 2.41 -9.41
C LEU A 437 -24.62 3.06 -9.74
N ARG A 438 -25.66 2.28 -10.05
CA ARG A 438 -27.00 2.85 -10.32
C ARG A 438 -27.54 3.66 -9.14
N ARG A 439 -27.22 3.27 -7.90
CA ARG A 439 -27.64 4.02 -6.70
C ARG A 439 -26.83 5.30 -6.49
N VAL A 440 -25.53 5.27 -6.79
CA VAL A 440 -24.63 6.43 -6.63
C VAL A 440 -24.74 7.42 -7.79
N ASP A 441 -24.75 6.93 -9.03
CA ASP A 441 -24.77 7.70 -10.26
C ASP A 441 -25.65 7.03 -11.34
N PRO A 442 -26.99 7.17 -11.25
CA PRO A 442 -27.92 6.51 -12.17
C PRO A 442 -27.75 6.97 -13.62
N VAL A 443 -27.28 8.21 -13.83
CA VAL A 443 -27.06 8.77 -15.18
C VAL A 443 -25.88 8.08 -15.85
N LEU A 444 -24.76 7.94 -15.14
CA LEU A 444 -23.60 7.23 -15.65
C LEU A 444 -23.90 5.74 -15.89
N ALA A 445 -24.60 5.09 -14.96
CA ALA A 445 -25.01 3.69 -15.13
C ALA A 445 -25.87 3.50 -16.39
N ALA A 446 -26.87 4.36 -16.59
CA ALA A 446 -27.74 4.31 -17.78
C ALA A 446 -26.97 4.57 -19.07
N HIS A 447 -26.00 5.50 -19.06
CA HIS A 447 -25.16 5.81 -20.20
C HIS A 447 -24.31 4.60 -20.63
N LEU A 448 -23.56 4.00 -19.70
CA LEU A 448 -22.78 2.78 -19.95
C LEU A 448 -23.67 1.62 -20.46
N HIS A 449 -24.86 1.45 -19.89
CA HIS A 449 -25.84 0.45 -20.34
C HIS A 449 -26.37 0.74 -21.75
N SER A 450 -26.58 2.01 -22.12
CA SER A 450 -27.08 2.40 -23.45
C SER A 450 -26.11 2.08 -24.60
N PHE A 451 -24.80 2.06 -24.30
CA PHE A 451 -23.76 1.60 -25.24
C PHE A 451 -23.57 0.08 -25.25
N HIS A 452 -24.40 -0.66 -24.51
CA HIS A 452 -24.33 -2.13 -24.39
C HIS A 452 -22.94 -2.64 -23.99
N ILE A 453 -22.22 -1.90 -23.14
CA ILE A 453 -20.91 -2.31 -22.62
C ILE A 453 -21.11 -3.24 -21.42
N PRO A 454 -20.73 -4.52 -21.50
CA PRO A 454 -20.84 -5.44 -20.38
C PRO A 454 -19.92 -4.99 -19.22
N PRO A 455 -20.39 -5.03 -17.96
CA PRO A 455 -19.59 -4.61 -16.81
C PRO A 455 -18.22 -5.28 -16.68
N GLU A 456 -18.11 -6.54 -17.10
CA GLU A 456 -16.89 -7.34 -17.06
C GLU A 456 -15.77 -6.75 -17.92
N VAL A 457 -16.10 -5.98 -18.96
CA VAL A 457 -15.10 -5.40 -19.87
C VAL A 457 -14.18 -4.41 -19.15
N TYR A 458 -14.68 -3.72 -18.12
CA TYR A 458 -13.90 -2.75 -17.34
C TYR A 458 -13.67 -3.19 -15.89
N LEU A 459 -14.58 -3.94 -15.26
CA LEU A 459 -14.44 -4.36 -13.86
C LEU A 459 -13.52 -5.57 -13.66
N LEU A 460 -13.48 -6.50 -14.61
CA LEU A 460 -12.84 -7.80 -14.40
C LEU A 460 -11.38 -7.69 -13.97
N ARG A 461 -10.63 -6.80 -14.63
CA ARG A 461 -9.22 -6.55 -14.33
C ARG A 461 -9.04 -5.86 -12.99
N TRP A 462 -9.89 -4.89 -12.67
CA TRP A 462 -9.84 -4.13 -11.43
C TRP A 462 -10.06 -5.03 -10.23
N LEU A 463 -11.09 -5.88 -10.30
CA LEU A 463 -11.43 -6.80 -9.24
C LEU A 463 -10.36 -7.89 -9.09
N ARG A 464 -10.00 -8.59 -10.18
CA ARG A 464 -9.01 -9.70 -10.12
C ARG A 464 -7.63 -9.27 -9.64
N LEU A 465 -7.26 -8.01 -9.84
CA LEU A 465 -5.93 -7.50 -9.50
C LEU A 465 -5.97 -6.50 -8.34
N LEU A 466 -7.11 -6.35 -7.66
CA LEU A 466 -7.30 -5.37 -6.58
C LEU A 466 -6.74 -3.98 -6.94
N LEU A 467 -7.07 -3.52 -8.15
CA LEU A 467 -6.62 -2.27 -8.76
C LEU A 467 -5.11 -2.10 -8.92
N ALA A 468 -4.30 -3.14 -8.70
CA ALA A 468 -2.85 -3.03 -8.71
C ALA A 468 -2.31 -2.50 -10.05
N ARG A 469 -2.97 -2.77 -11.17
CA ARG A 469 -2.54 -2.30 -12.50
C ARG A 469 -2.97 -0.87 -12.84
N GLU A 470 -3.87 -0.26 -12.08
CA GLU A 470 -4.31 1.12 -12.31
C GLU A 470 -3.38 2.13 -11.66
N PHE A 471 -2.62 1.70 -10.65
CA PHE A 471 -1.85 2.58 -9.78
C PHE A 471 -0.38 2.14 -9.67
N PRO A 472 0.54 3.10 -9.47
CA PRO A 472 1.92 2.79 -9.11
C PRO A 472 1.98 2.12 -7.74
N MET A 473 3.04 1.34 -7.50
CA MET A 473 3.12 0.37 -6.39
C MET A 473 2.86 0.98 -5.01
N TYR A 474 3.40 2.16 -4.72
CA TYR A 474 3.21 2.81 -3.43
C TYR A 474 1.74 3.21 -3.16
N GLN A 475 1.01 3.59 -4.22
CA GLN A 475 -0.41 3.91 -4.13
C GLN A 475 -1.26 2.64 -3.99
N VAL A 476 -0.84 1.54 -4.62
CA VAL A 476 -1.50 0.24 -4.46
C VAL A 476 -1.49 -0.19 -2.99
N TRP A 477 -0.39 0.03 -2.27
CA TRP A 477 -0.34 -0.26 -0.83
C TRP A 477 -1.36 0.55 -0.02
N VAL A 478 -1.49 1.84 -0.32
CA VAL A 478 -2.49 2.70 0.34
C VAL A 478 -3.92 2.21 0.06
N ILE A 479 -4.19 1.78 -1.17
CA ILE A 479 -5.48 1.20 -1.55
C ILE A 479 -5.69 -0.12 -0.79
N TRP A 480 -4.68 -0.99 -0.71
CA TRP A 480 -4.77 -2.27 -0.02
C TRP A 480 -4.87 -2.13 1.50
N ASP A 481 -4.29 -1.09 2.10
CA ASP A 481 -4.50 -0.72 3.50
C ASP A 481 -6.00 -0.53 3.79
N SER A 482 -6.71 0.15 2.88
CA SER A 482 -8.16 0.35 3.02
C SER A 482 -8.97 -0.93 2.80
N ILE A 483 -8.60 -1.77 1.82
CA ILE A 483 -9.28 -3.04 1.53
C ILE A 483 -9.13 -4.01 2.72
N PHE A 484 -7.92 -4.16 3.23
CA PHE A 484 -7.63 -5.08 4.33
C PHE A 484 -8.13 -4.53 5.68
N GLY A 485 -8.07 -3.21 5.90
CA GLY A 485 -8.56 -2.60 7.13
C GLY A 485 -10.10 -2.63 7.26
N LEU A 486 -10.84 -2.38 6.17
CA LEU A 486 -12.29 -2.29 6.17
C LEU A 486 -13.00 -3.63 5.89
N SER A 487 -12.43 -4.46 5.02
CA SER A 487 -13.02 -5.74 4.59
C SER A 487 -11.98 -6.87 4.63
N PRO A 488 -11.37 -7.17 5.80
CA PRO A 488 -10.31 -8.18 5.91
C PRO A 488 -10.76 -9.60 5.58
N THR A 489 -12.06 -9.90 5.54
CA THR A 489 -12.58 -11.26 5.38
C THR A 489 -12.92 -11.64 3.94
N ASP A 490 -13.29 -10.66 3.11
CA ASP A 490 -13.85 -10.90 1.78
C ASP A 490 -13.42 -9.86 0.72
N PHE A 491 -12.67 -8.83 1.12
CA PHE A 491 -12.25 -7.72 0.27
C PHE A 491 -13.41 -6.96 -0.41
N ALA A 492 -14.64 -7.02 0.13
CA ALA A 492 -15.82 -6.40 -0.45
C ALA A 492 -15.70 -4.87 -0.64
N PHE A 493 -14.79 -4.20 0.06
CA PHE A 493 -14.53 -2.77 -0.14
C PHE A 493 -14.03 -2.45 -1.56
N VAL A 494 -13.45 -3.42 -2.29
CA VAL A 494 -13.04 -3.24 -3.69
C VAL A 494 -14.20 -2.84 -4.61
N ASP A 495 -15.43 -3.26 -4.29
CA ASP A 495 -16.63 -2.92 -5.07
C ASP A 495 -16.90 -1.41 -4.99
N MET A 496 -16.74 -0.82 -3.81
CA MET A 496 -16.90 0.62 -3.60
C MET A 496 -15.78 1.42 -4.27
N LEU A 497 -14.56 0.89 -4.29
CA LEU A 497 -13.46 1.50 -5.05
C LEU A 497 -13.76 1.51 -6.55
N CYS A 498 -14.32 0.42 -7.10
CA CYS A 498 -14.72 0.37 -8.51
C CYS A 498 -15.82 1.41 -8.83
N VAL A 499 -16.84 1.54 -7.98
CA VAL A 499 -17.90 2.55 -8.16
C VAL A 499 -17.33 3.97 -8.08
N ALA A 500 -16.48 4.23 -7.09
CA ALA A 500 -15.84 5.53 -6.92
C ALA A 500 -14.96 5.91 -8.13
N MET A 501 -14.20 4.95 -8.69
CA MET A 501 -13.35 5.21 -9.85
C MET A 501 -14.16 5.58 -11.12
N LEU A 502 -15.34 4.97 -11.30
CA LEU A 502 -16.29 5.34 -12.36
C LEU A 502 -16.90 6.71 -12.10
N HIS A 503 -17.39 6.95 -10.87
CA HIS A 503 -18.05 8.19 -10.49
C HIS A 503 -17.11 9.41 -10.55
N ASP A 504 -15.90 9.29 -10.03
CA ASP A 504 -14.89 10.36 -10.06
C ASP A 504 -14.49 10.73 -11.51
N SER A 505 -14.63 9.79 -12.44
CA SER A 505 -14.35 9.96 -13.87
C SER A 505 -15.60 10.26 -14.70
N ARG A 506 -16.75 10.56 -14.07
CA ARG A 506 -18.04 10.73 -14.76
C ARG A 506 -18.00 11.72 -15.92
N MET A 507 -17.27 12.82 -15.77
CA MET A 507 -17.24 13.88 -16.78
C MET A 507 -16.54 13.40 -18.06
N LEU A 508 -15.48 12.60 -17.91
CA LEU A 508 -14.77 12.00 -19.03
C LEU A 508 -15.64 10.94 -19.74
N LEU A 509 -16.33 10.11 -18.96
CA LEU A 509 -17.13 9.01 -19.48
C LEU A 509 -18.39 9.50 -20.19
N LEU A 510 -19.14 10.43 -19.58
CA LEU A 510 -20.36 11.00 -20.18
C LEU A 510 -20.11 11.87 -21.40
N ALA A 511 -18.87 12.36 -21.58
CA ALA A 511 -18.48 13.12 -22.76
C ALA A 511 -18.27 12.26 -24.00
N GLN A 512 -18.17 10.92 -23.86
CA GLN A 512 -18.01 10.02 -24.99
C GLN A 512 -19.36 9.77 -25.65
N ASP A 513 -19.42 9.87 -26.97
CA ASP A 513 -20.61 9.69 -27.79
C ASP A 513 -20.61 8.37 -28.58
N ASP A 514 -19.52 7.61 -28.51
CA ASP A 514 -19.37 6.31 -29.17
C ASP A 514 -18.80 5.22 -28.24
N THR A 515 -19.03 3.97 -28.59
CA THR A 515 -18.54 2.82 -27.81
C THR A 515 -17.01 2.77 -27.76
N THR A 516 -16.33 3.19 -28.83
CA THR A 516 -14.86 3.08 -28.92
C THR A 516 -14.17 4.07 -27.99
N GLY A 517 -14.59 5.34 -28.00
CA GLY A 517 -14.11 6.38 -27.11
C GLY A 517 -14.40 6.04 -25.65
N LEU A 518 -15.59 5.50 -25.36
CA LEU A 518 -15.95 5.07 -24.02
C LEU A 518 -15.11 3.90 -23.51
N LEU A 519 -14.86 2.88 -24.33
CA LEU A 519 -13.96 1.76 -23.98
C LEU A 519 -12.51 2.22 -23.81
N HIS A 520 -12.05 3.19 -24.59
CA HIS A 520 -10.73 3.79 -24.43
C HIS A 520 -10.64 4.57 -23.12
N ALA A 521 -11.63 5.42 -22.82
CA ALA A 521 -11.70 6.16 -21.57
C ALA A 521 -11.72 5.24 -20.35
N LEU A 522 -12.50 4.15 -20.39
CA LEU A 522 -12.55 3.14 -19.31
C LEU A 522 -11.21 2.43 -19.07
N LYS A 523 -10.40 2.23 -20.11
CA LYS A 523 -9.07 1.60 -19.99
C LYS A 523 -8.03 2.53 -19.37
N GLU A 524 -8.13 3.82 -19.66
CA GLU A 524 -7.18 4.86 -19.21
C GLU A 524 -7.67 5.59 -17.95
N LEU A 525 -8.63 5.01 -17.22
CA LEU A 525 -9.06 5.57 -15.95
C LEU A 525 -7.89 5.55 -14.96
N GLY A 526 -7.63 6.72 -14.38
CA GLY A 526 -6.60 6.95 -13.39
C GLY A 526 -6.88 8.25 -12.66
N GLY A 527 -6.23 8.46 -11.53
CA GLY A 527 -6.45 9.65 -10.73
C GLY A 527 -5.70 9.61 -9.40
N SER A 528 -6.03 10.56 -8.53
CA SER A 528 -5.50 10.58 -7.17
C SER A 528 -6.05 9.41 -6.37
N HIS A 529 -5.18 8.50 -5.94
CA HIS A 529 -5.51 7.38 -5.06
C HIS A 529 -6.16 7.84 -3.75
N SER A 530 -5.70 8.95 -3.16
CA SER A 530 -6.28 9.54 -1.93
C SER A 530 -7.71 9.99 -2.15
N LYS A 531 -8.00 10.66 -3.27
CA LYS A 531 -9.37 11.06 -3.63
C LYS A 531 -10.25 9.84 -3.84
N LEU A 532 -9.75 8.83 -4.56
CA LEU A 532 -10.48 7.60 -4.82
C LEU A 532 -10.90 6.89 -3.53
N VAL A 533 -9.95 6.68 -2.61
CA VAL A 533 -10.21 6.00 -1.33
C VAL A 533 -11.21 6.81 -0.50
N GLU A 534 -11.09 8.14 -0.46
CA GLU A 534 -12.03 8.99 0.28
C GLU A 534 -13.45 8.97 -0.32
N SER A 535 -13.57 9.04 -1.66
CA SER A 535 -14.85 8.90 -2.37
C SER A 535 -15.49 7.54 -2.06
N ALA A 536 -14.73 6.45 -2.19
CA ALA A 536 -15.20 5.09 -1.91
C ALA A 536 -15.65 4.94 -0.44
N ARG A 537 -14.90 5.51 0.51
CA ARG A 537 -15.24 5.46 1.95
C ARG A 537 -16.55 6.17 2.26
N LYS A 538 -16.78 7.34 1.66
CA LYS A 538 -18.06 8.08 1.81
C LYS A 538 -19.22 7.24 1.26
N MET A 539 -19.07 6.67 0.07
CA MET A 539 -20.08 5.81 -0.55
C MET A 539 -20.34 4.54 0.28
N HIS A 540 -19.29 3.92 0.81
CA HIS A 540 -19.39 2.72 1.64
C HIS A 540 -20.13 2.99 2.96
N THR A 541 -19.79 4.07 3.64
CA THR A 541 -20.44 4.48 4.90
C THR A 541 -21.93 4.74 4.66
N GLN A 542 -22.26 5.47 3.59
CA GLN A 542 -23.66 5.69 3.21
C GLN A 542 -24.36 4.37 2.90
N HIS A 543 -23.70 3.46 2.17
CA HIS A 543 -24.27 2.17 1.83
C HIS A 543 -24.61 1.32 3.06
N GLN A 544 -23.74 1.30 4.06
CA GLN A 544 -23.99 0.60 5.31
C GLN A 544 -25.16 1.21 6.09
N LEU A 545 -25.26 2.54 6.13
CA LEU A 545 -26.37 3.24 6.78
C LEU A 545 -27.71 2.91 6.10
N ASP A 546 -27.77 2.98 4.77
CA ASP A 546 -28.98 2.68 4.01
C ASP A 546 -29.45 1.24 4.26
N ALA A 547 -28.52 0.27 4.24
CA ALA A 547 -28.82 -1.14 4.51
C ALA A 547 -29.36 -1.36 5.93
N LEU A 548 -28.82 -0.65 6.92
CA LEU A 548 -29.33 -0.68 8.30
C LEU A 548 -30.75 -0.11 8.38
N TYR A 549 -31.00 1.04 7.74
CA TYR A 549 -32.33 1.66 7.70
C TYR A 549 -33.37 0.74 7.05
N GLU A 550 -33.04 0.12 5.92
CA GLU A 550 -33.92 -0.85 5.25
C GLU A 550 -34.24 -2.06 6.14
N HIS A 551 -33.23 -2.60 6.83
CA HIS A 551 -33.42 -3.71 7.77
C HIS A 551 -34.29 -3.29 8.98
N PHE A 552 -34.18 -2.06 9.47
CA PHE A 552 -35.05 -1.54 10.52
C PHE A 552 -36.48 -1.29 10.06
N GLN A 553 -36.71 -0.92 8.80
CA GLN A 553 -38.06 -0.75 8.25
C GLN A 553 -38.78 -2.07 7.98
N GLN A 554 -38.03 -3.16 7.80
CA GLN A 554 -38.57 -4.51 7.58
C GLN A 554 -38.92 -5.26 8.88
N ARG A 555 -38.54 -4.72 10.03
CA ARG A 555 -38.91 -5.22 11.37
C ARG A 555 -40.03 -4.38 11.97
#